data_AF-A0A6V7HZR6-F1
#
_entry.id   AF-A0A6V7HZR6-F1
#
_cell.length_a   1.000
_cell.length_b   1.000
_cell.length_c   1.000
_cell.angle_alpha   90.00
_cell.angle_beta   90.00
_cell.angle_gamma   90.00
#
_symmetry.space_group_name_H-M   'P 1'
#
loop_
_entity.id
_entity.type
_entity.pdbx_description
1 polymer ?
#
loop_
_entity_poly.entity_id
_entity_poly.type
_entity_poly.pdbx_seq_one_letter_code
_entity_poly.pdbx_strand_id
1 'polypeptide(L)'
;GGDSESGQKGGNKAKRVRTTFTEEQLSVLQANFQLDSNPDGQDLERIAHVTGLSKRVTQVWFQNSRARQKKHLHTGKMKGQH
;
A
#
# COMPACT_ATOMS: atom_id res chain seq x y z
N GLY A 1 -15.06 8.40 25.00
CA GLY A 1 -14.93 7.82 23.65
C GLY A 1 -14.65 8.95 22.70
N GLY A 2 -13.54 8.85 21.96
CA GLY A 2 -13.13 9.84 20.98
C GLY A 2 -11.66 10.23 21.17
N ASP A 3 -10.76 9.56 20.47
CA ASP A 3 -9.49 10.15 20.07
C ASP A 3 -9.50 10.34 18.56
N SER A 4 -9.39 11.61 18.20
CA SER A 4 -9.54 12.17 16.88
C SER A 4 -8.25 12.04 16.08
N GLU A 5 -8.45 11.89 14.78
CA GLU A 5 -7.48 11.86 13.71
C GLU A 5 -6.56 13.10 13.64
N SER A 6 -5.37 12.86 13.08
CA SER A 6 -4.59 13.78 12.23
C SER A 6 -3.81 14.92 12.88
N GLY A 7 -2.48 14.80 12.81
CA GLY A 7 -1.60 15.96 12.95
C GLY A 7 -0.11 15.64 12.97
N GLN A 8 0.47 15.05 11.90
CA GLN A 8 1.93 15.08 11.76
C GLN A 8 2.36 16.23 10.85
N LYS A 9 2.72 17.32 11.53
CA LYS A 9 3.32 18.55 11.02
C LYS A 9 4.59 18.27 10.22
N GLY A 10 4.83 19.15 9.24
CA GLY A 10 6.00 19.14 8.38
C GLY A 10 7.32 19.19 9.14
N GLY A 11 8.28 18.42 8.63
CA GLY A 11 9.67 18.44 9.04
C GLY A 11 10.49 17.71 8.00
N ASN A 12 11.35 18.45 7.31
CA ASN A 12 12.48 17.98 6.51
C ASN A 12 12.18 16.91 5.45
N LYS A 13 12.16 17.29 4.16
CA LYS A 13 12.12 16.36 3.02
C LYS A 13 13.46 15.61 2.91
N ALA A 14 13.77 14.75 3.88
CA ALA A 14 14.78 13.72 3.73
C ALA A 14 14.42 12.95 2.46
N LYS A 15 15.34 12.88 1.50
CA LYS A 15 15.17 12.14 0.24
C LYS A 15 14.68 10.76 0.62
N ARG A 16 13.42 10.45 0.29
CA ARG A 16 12.79 9.18 0.67
C ARG A 16 13.65 8.06 0.10
N VAL A 17 14.30 7.30 0.98
CA VAL A 17 15.03 6.10 0.57
C VAL A 17 14.02 5.17 -0.08
N ARG A 18 14.33 4.72 -1.30
CA ARG A 18 13.48 3.78 -2.00
C ARG A 18 13.49 2.47 -1.23
N THR A 19 12.34 2.07 -0.69
CA THR A 19 12.20 0.77 -0.04
C THR A 19 12.21 -0.33 -1.11
N THR A 20 13.12 -1.29 -0.96
CA THR A 20 13.09 -2.57 -1.67
C THR A 20 12.40 -3.59 -0.77
N PHE A 21 11.40 -4.28 -1.28
CA PHE A 21 10.67 -5.30 -0.54
C PHE A 21 11.34 -6.66 -0.74
N THR A 22 11.44 -7.45 0.32
CA THR A 22 11.82 -8.88 0.21
C THR A 22 10.63 -9.69 -0.31
N GLU A 23 10.91 -10.91 -0.78
CA GLU A 23 9.87 -11.83 -1.26
C GLU A 23 8.87 -12.18 -0.14
N GLU A 24 9.37 -12.41 1.07
CA GLU A 24 8.55 -12.67 2.26
C GLU A 24 7.58 -11.50 2.56
N GLN A 25 8.09 -10.26 2.53
CA GLN A 25 7.27 -9.06 2.73
C GLN A 25 6.19 -8.94 1.64
N LEU A 26 6.56 -9.21 0.38
CA LEU A 26 5.61 -9.19 -0.73
C LEU A 26 4.53 -10.25 -0.57
N SER A 27 4.89 -11.45 -0.14
CA SER A 27 3.94 -12.55 0.08
C SER A 27 2.88 -12.16 1.13
N VAL A 28 3.30 -11.60 2.26
CA VAL A 28 2.38 -11.11 3.31
C VAL A 28 1.49 -9.98 2.78
N LEU A 29 2.07 -8.99 2.08
CA LEU A 29 1.30 -7.88 1.50
C LEU A 29 0.27 -8.35 0.48
N GLN A 30 0.64 -9.30 -0.38
CA GLN A 30 -0.25 -9.89 -1.39
C GLN A 30 -1.37 -10.73 -0.77
N ALA A 31 -1.06 -11.56 0.23
CA ALA A 31 -2.06 -12.35 0.93
C ALA A 31 -3.12 -11.45 1.58
N ASN A 32 -2.69 -10.38 2.27
CA ASN A 32 -3.61 -9.41 2.85
C ASN A 32 -4.41 -8.65 1.78
N PHE A 33 -3.79 -8.30 0.65
CA PHE A 33 -4.48 -7.61 -0.45
C PHE A 33 -5.60 -8.43 -1.09
N GLN A 34 -5.45 -9.76 -1.15
CA GLN A 34 -6.48 -10.67 -1.63
C GLN A 34 -7.67 -10.77 -0.67
N LEU A 35 -7.42 -10.65 0.65
CA LEU A 35 -8.46 -10.63 1.68
C LEU A 35 -9.19 -9.29 1.70
N ASP A 36 -8.43 -8.21 1.78
CA ASP A 36 -8.92 -6.84 1.72
C ASP A 36 -7.97 -5.96 0.92
N SER A 37 -8.45 -5.49 -0.22
CA SER A 37 -7.71 -4.57 -1.08
C SER A 37 -7.70 -3.14 -0.55
N ASN A 38 -8.53 -2.79 0.45
CA ASN A 38 -8.61 -1.47 1.08
C ASN A 38 -8.63 -1.54 2.62
N PRO A 39 -7.52 -2.03 3.24
CA PRO A 39 -7.42 -2.17 4.69
C PRO A 39 -7.55 -0.82 5.39
N ASP A 40 -8.14 -0.86 6.58
CA ASP A 40 -8.31 0.31 7.44
C ASP A 40 -7.00 0.72 8.15
N GLY A 41 -7.09 1.72 9.02
CA GLY A 41 -5.94 2.21 9.77
C GLY A 41 -5.30 1.18 10.71
N GLN A 42 -6.09 0.31 11.34
CA GLN A 42 -5.63 -0.72 12.27
C GLN A 42 -5.02 -1.90 11.51
N ASP A 43 -5.65 -2.30 10.40
CA ASP A 43 -5.14 -3.35 9.53
C ASP A 43 -3.79 -2.96 8.93
N LEU A 44 -3.65 -1.72 8.47
CA LEU A 44 -2.38 -1.19 7.97
C LEU A 44 -1.27 -1.22 9.03
N GLU A 45 -1.58 -0.94 10.30
CA GLU A 45 -0.61 -1.00 11.40
C GLU A 45 -0.17 -2.43 11.68
N ARG A 46 -1.11 -3.37 11.73
CA ARG A 46 -0.80 -4.79 11.91
C ARG A 46 0.08 -5.32 10.79
N ILE A 47 -0.28 -5.03 9.54
CA ILE A 47 0.49 -5.48 8.37
C ILE A 47 1.88 -4.84 8.36
N ALA A 48 1.99 -3.56 8.70
CA ALA A 48 3.27 -2.86 8.85
C ALA A 48 4.15 -3.53 9.92
N HIS A 49 3.58 -3.88 11.07
CA HIS A 49 4.29 -4.59 12.12
C HIS A 49 4.80 -5.97 11.68
N VAL A 50 3.93 -6.79 11.06
CA VAL A 50 4.28 -8.14 10.57
C VAL A 50 5.36 -8.09 9.49
N THR A 51 5.30 -7.10 8.59
CA THR A 51 6.27 -6.96 7.49
C THR A 51 7.55 -6.21 7.88
N GLY A 52 7.60 -5.63 9.09
CA GLY A 52 8.68 -4.73 9.52
C GLY A 52 8.76 -3.43 8.73
N LEU A 53 7.67 -3.03 8.05
CA LEU A 53 7.59 -1.81 7.25
C LEU A 53 6.93 -0.69 8.06
N SER A 54 7.06 0.55 7.58
CA SER A 54 6.27 1.66 8.15
C SER A 54 4.83 1.63 7.61
N LYS A 55 3.87 2.09 8.42
CA LYS A 55 2.46 2.27 8.01
C LYS A 55 2.34 3.01 6.68
N ARG A 56 3.16 4.05 6.47
CA ARG A 56 3.16 4.82 5.22
C ARG A 56 3.62 3.99 4.02
N VAL A 57 4.68 3.19 4.16
CA VAL A 57 5.17 2.32 3.07
C VAL A 57 4.13 1.27 2.73
N THR A 58 3.54 0.61 3.73
CA THR A 58 2.44 -0.35 3.54
C THR A 58 1.27 0.32 2.81
N GLN A 59 0.81 1.49 3.29
CA GLN A 59 -0.26 2.25 2.65
C GLN A 59 0.04 2.59 1.18
N VAL A 60 1.26 3.05 0.87
CA VAL A 60 1.67 3.34 -0.52
C VAL A 60 1.65 2.07 -1.37
N TRP A 61 2.11 0.95 -0.82
CA TRP A 61 2.10 -0.32 -1.54
C TRP A 61 0.67 -0.71 -1.92
N PHE A 62 -0.29 -0.63 -0.99
CA PHE A 62 -1.70 -0.93 -1.25
C PHE A 62 -2.31 0.03 -2.29
N GLN A 63 -2.02 1.34 -2.21
CA GLN A 63 -2.45 2.32 -3.21
C GLN A 63 -1.90 1.98 -4.61
N ASN A 64 -0.62 1.65 -4.70
CA ASN A 64 0.02 1.28 -5.95
C ASN A 64 -0.50 -0.06 -6.50
N SER A 65 -0.78 -1.03 -5.63
CA SER A 65 -1.35 -2.33 -6.02
C SER A 65 -2.76 -2.15 -6.61
N ARG A 66 -3.63 -1.34 -5.98
CA ARG A 66 -4.94 -0.99 -6.55
C ARG A 66 -4.81 -0.26 -7.88
N ALA A 67 -3.90 0.70 -7.99
CA ALA A 67 -3.67 1.43 -9.24
C ALA A 67 -3.25 0.48 -10.37
N ARG A 68 -2.37 -0.49 -10.08
CA ARG A 68 -1.99 -1.54 -11.03
C ARG A 68 -3.17 -2.43 -11.43
N GLN A 69 -3.99 -2.87 -10.48
CA GLN A 69 -5.19 -3.68 -10.77
C GLN A 69 -6.19 -2.92 -11.65
N LYS A 70 -6.47 -1.65 -11.33
CA LYS A 70 -7.32 -0.78 -12.13
C LYS A 70 -6.76 -0.55 -13.53
N LYS A 71 -5.44 -0.36 -13.66
CA LYS A 71 -4.78 -0.25 -14.96
C LYS A 71 -4.95 -1.53 -15.78
N HIS A 72 -4.71 -2.72 -15.20
CA HIS A 72 -4.90 -3.99 -15.89
C HIS A 72 -6.35 -4.16 -16.40
N LEU A 73 -7.35 -3.78 -15.60
CA LEU A 73 -8.76 -3.84 -16.00
C LEU A 73 -9.08 -2.86 -17.15
N HIS A 74 -8.48 -1.67 -17.15
CA HIS A 74 -8.69 -0.67 -18.20
C HIS A 74 -7.88 -0.95 -19.48
N THR A 75 -6.67 -1.50 -19.38
CA THR A 75 -5.86 -1.87 -20.56
C THR A 75 -6.34 -3.13 -21.26
N GLY A 76 -7.25 -3.92 -20.64
CA GLY A 76 -7.95 -5.01 -21.31
C GLY A 76 -8.88 -4.57 -22.45
N LYS A 77 -9.20 -3.27 -22.56
CA LYS A 77 -10.06 -2.71 -23.63
C LYS A 77 -9.30 -2.02 -24.78
N MET A 78 -7.97 -2.04 -24.81
CA MET A 78 -7.17 -1.42 -25.89
C MET A 78 -6.20 -2.39 -26.60
N LYS A 79 -6.50 -3.69 -26.62
CA LYS A 79 -5.89 -4.64 -27.57
C LYS A 79 -6.95 -5.11 -28.56
N GLY A 80 -7.10 -4.36 -29.64
CA GLY A 80 -7.92 -4.76 -30.77
C GLY A 80 -8.48 -3.54 -31.48
N GLN A 81 -7.63 -2.85 -32.26
CA GLN A 81 -7.93 -2.24 -33.56
C GLN A 81 -6.57 -1.87 -34.18
N HIS A 82 -6.06 -2.77 -35.03
CA HIS A 82 -5.29 -2.41 -36.21
C HIS A 82 -6.20 -2.75 -37.39
#